data_AF-A0A974P350-F1
#
_entry.id   AF-A0A974P350-F1
#
_cell.length_a   1.000
_cell.length_b   1.000
_cell.length_c   1.000
_cell.angle_alpha   90.00
_cell.angle_beta   90.00
_cell.angle_gamma   90.00
#
_symmetry.space_group_name_H-M   'P 1'
#
loop_
_entity.id
_entity.type
_entity.pdbx_description
1 polymer ?
#
loop_
_entity_poly.entity_id
_entity_poly.type
_entity_poly.pdbx_seq_one_letter_code
_entity_poly.pdbx_strand_id
1 'polypeptide(L)' 'MGFHQRPTDGAAHPHVTLHAHFYPPLLRSASVRKFMVGYEMLAMPQRDLTPEEAAARLRDLT' A
#
# COMPACT_ATOMS: atom_id res chain seq x y z
N MET A 1 1.10 8.50 3.42
CA MET A 1 2.09 7.53 3.94
C MET A 1 2.01 7.54 5.46
N GLY A 2 2.53 6.52 6.13
CA GLY A 2 2.52 6.47 7.59
C GLY A 2 3.39 5.33 8.12
N PHE A 3 3.63 5.35 9.43
CA PHE A 3 4.45 4.34 10.11
C PHE A 3 3.57 3.48 11.01
N HIS A 4 3.82 2.18 11.01
CA HIS A 4 3.34 1.28 12.04
C HIS A 4 4.52 0.93 12.95
N GLN A 5 4.44 1.40 14.19
CA GLN A 5 5.38 1.13 15.27
C GLN A 5 4.70 0.31 16.36
N ARG A 6 5.48 -0.22 17.31
CA ARG A 6 4.90 -0.88 18.48
C ARG A 6 3.98 0.06 19.26
N PRO A 7 2.93 -0.48 19.92
CA PRO A 7 2.12 0.29 20.85
C PRO A 7 2.98 0.96 21.94
N THR A 8 2.52 2.10 22.44
CA THR A 8 3.19 2.88 23.49
C THR A 8 2.66 2.55 24.89
N ASP A 9 2.22 1.31 25.12
CA ASP A 9 1.58 0.83 26.34
C ASP A 9 2.59 0.33 27.41
N GLY A 10 3.88 0.41 27.11
CA GLY A 10 4.96 -0.02 28.02
C GLY A 10 5.26 -1.52 27.97
N ALA A 11 4.53 -2.31 27.18
CA ALA A 11 4.85 -3.72 26.97
C ALA A 11 5.91 -3.91 25.86
N ALA A 12 6.59 -5.07 25.87
CA ALA A 12 7.76 -5.30 25.02
C ALA A 12 7.44 -5.48 23.52
N HIS A 13 6.30 -6.12 23.19
CA HIS A 13 5.83 -6.40 21.82
C HIS A 13 6.92 -6.91 20.84
N PRO A 14 7.64 -8.02 21.15
CA PRO A 14 8.80 -8.46 20.36
C PRO A 14 8.45 -8.94 18.94
N HIS A 15 7.17 -9.17 18.64
CA HIS A 15 6.67 -9.56 17.32
C HIS A 15 6.44 -8.36 16.38
N VAL A 16 6.54 -7.12 16.88
CA VAL A 16 6.31 -5.92 16.08
C VAL A 16 7.62 -5.41 15.49
N THR A 17 7.64 -5.22 14.17
CA THR A 17 8.73 -4.54 13.45
C THR A 17 8.25 -3.21 12.90
N LEU A 18 9.02 -2.14 13.13
CA LEU A 18 8.75 -0.82 12.56
C LEU A 18 8.77 -0.90 11.02
N HIS A 19 7.71 -0.40 10.38
CA HIS A 19 7.64 -0.31 8.92
C HIS A 19 6.77 0.87 8.48
N ALA A 20 6.95 1.31 7.23
CA ALA A 20 6.20 2.40 6.62
C ALA A 20 5.34 1.92 5.45
N HIS A 21 4.18 2.54 5.25
CA HIS A 21 3.26 2.28 4.15
C HIS A 21 3.10 3.49 3.23
N PHE A 22 3.09 3.22 1.92
CA PHE A 22 2.80 4.20 0.88
C PHE A 22 1.64 3.68 0.01
N TYR A 23 0.57 4.46 -0.11
CA TYR A 23 -0.63 4.11 -0.88
C TYR A 23 -0.94 5.20 -1.93
N PRO A 24 -0.13 5.32 -3.00
CA PRO A 24 -0.36 6.29 -4.07
C PRO A 24 -1.57 5.90 -4.93
N PRO A 25 -2.38 6.85 -5.44
CA PRO A 25 -3.61 6.54 -6.16
C PRO A 25 -3.43 6.36 -7.68
N LEU A 26 -2.36 6.87 -8.29
CA LEU A 26 -2.18 6.86 -9.75
C LEU A 26 -1.94 5.43 -10.26
N LEU A 27 -2.50 5.11 -11.44
CA LEU A 27 -2.47 3.73 -11.97
C LEU A 27 -1.94 3.63 -13.40
N ARG A 28 -2.42 4.46 -14.33
CA ARG A 28 -2.08 4.34 -15.76
C ARG A 28 -1.32 5.54 -16.32
N SER A 29 -1.51 6.73 -15.75
CA SER A 29 -0.84 7.97 -16.15
C SER A 29 -0.92 9.00 -15.03
N ALA A 30 -0.36 10.19 -15.25
CA ALA A 30 -0.52 11.34 -14.36
C ALA A 30 -1.98 11.80 -14.16
N SER A 31 -2.88 11.44 -15.07
CA SER A 31 -4.30 11.82 -15.04
C SER A 31 -5.25 10.66 -14.75
N VAL A 32 -4.77 9.42 -14.66
CA VAL A 32 -5.61 8.21 -14.50
C VAL A 32 -5.23 7.44 -13.22
N ARG A 33 -6.19 7.36 -12.28
CA ARG A 33 -6.03 6.79 -10.94
C ARG A 33 -6.90 5.55 -10.69
N LYS A 34 -6.53 4.76 -9.69
CA LYS A 34 -7.40 3.74 -9.07
C LYS A 34 -8.43 4.42 -8.16
N PHE A 35 -9.66 3.94 -8.23
CA PHE A 35 -10.74 4.28 -7.30
C PHE A 35 -11.06 3.03 -6.48
N MET A 36 -10.90 3.12 -5.16
CA MET A 36 -11.28 2.07 -4.21
C MET A 36 -12.74 2.31 -3.79
N VAL A 37 -13.69 1.92 -4.65
CA VAL A 37 -15.11 2.24 -4.47
C VAL A 37 -15.98 1.03 -4.84
N GLY A 38 -17.31 1.16 -4.73
CA GLY A 38 -18.25 0.11 -5.19
C GLY A 38 -18.02 -1.21 -4.47
N TYR A 39 -17.63 -2.25 -5.22
CA TYR A 39 -17.30 -3.57 -4.65
C TYR A 39 -16.24 -3.48 -3.55
N GLU A 40 -15.24 -2.63 -3.72
CA GLU A 40 -14.12 -2.50 -2.78
C GLU A 40 -14.53 -1.83 -1.45
N MET A 41 -15.69 -1.15 -1.39
CA MET A 41 -16.23 -0.59 -0.16
C MET A 41 -17.08 -1.59 0.64
N LEU A 42 -17.65 -2.61 -0.02
CA LEU A 42 -18.65 -3.49 0.58
C LEU A 42 -18.25 -4.97 0.60
N ALA A 43 -17.14 -5.33 -0.05
CA ALA A 43 -16.65 -6.70 -0.10
C ALA A 43 -15.14 -6.77 0.21
N MET A 44 -14.28 -6.68 -0.80
CA MET A 44 -12.84 -6.85 -0.63
C MET A 44 -12.02 -5.99 -1.62
N PRO A 45 -10.75 -5.69 -1.30
CA PRO A 45 -9.85 -4.99 -2.21
C PRO A 45 -9.62 -5.76 -3.52
N GLN A 46 -9.55 -5.02 -4.63
CA GLN A 46 -9.23 -5.57 -5.96
C GLN A 46 -8.15 -4.70 -6.62
N ARG A 47 -7.32 -5.31 -7.47
CA ARG A 47 -6.25 -4.63 -8.22
C ARG A 47 -6.18 -5.08 -9.67
N ASP A 48 -5.81 -4.15 -10.54
CA ASP A 48 -5.72 -4.33 -12.00
C ASP A 48 -4.27 -4.52 -12.50
N LEU A 49 -3.31 -4.52 -11.58
CA LEU A 49 -1.86 -4.63 -11.81
C LEU A 49 -1.29 -5.51 -10.70
N THR A 50 -0.40 -6.46 -11.03
CA THR A 50 0.18 -7.32 -9.99
C THR A 50 1.30 -6.59 -9.22
N PRO A 51 1.62 -7.01 -7.99
CA PRO A 51 2.76 -6.46 -7.24
C PRO A 51 4.10 -6.64 -7.97
N GLU A 52 4.29 -7.76 -8.69
CA GLU A 52 5.52 -8.08 -9.42
C GLU A 52 5.72 -7.10 -10.58
N GLU A 53 4.66 -6.85 -11.35
CA GLU A 53 4.68 -5.87 -12.45
C GLU A 53 4.91 -4.45 -11.93
N ALA A 54 4.25 -4.06 -10.84
CA ALA A 54 4.44 -2.75 -10.22
C ALA A 54 5.89 -2.56 -9.75
N ALA A 55 6.45 -3.56 -9.08
CA ALA A 55 7.82 -3.50 -8.57
C ALA A 55 8.87 -3.49 -9.70
N ALA A 56 8.64 -4.22 -10.80
CA ALA A 56 9.51 -4.17 -11.97
C ALA A 56 9.54 -2.76 -12.57
N ARG A 57 8.37 -2.16 -12.83
CA ARG A 57 8.29 -0.79 -13.37
C ARG A 57 8.97 0.24 -12.48
N LEU A 58 8.88 0.11 -11.16
CA LEU A 58 9.55 1.03 -10.24
C LEU A 58 11.08 0.90 -10.28
N ARG A 59 11.61 -0.32 -10.43
CA ARG A 59 13.06 -0.56 -10.58
C ARG A 59 13.60 -0.11 -11.92
N ASP A 60 12.81 -0.14 -12.99
CA ASP A 60 13.24 0.32 -14.32
C ASP A 60 13.39 1.85 -14.39
N LEU A 61 12.83 2.59 -13.42
CA LEU A 61 12.95 4.05 -13.31
C LEU A 61 14.13 4.50 -12.43
N THR A 62 14.78 3.58 -11.73
CA THR A 62 15.94 3.83 -10.86
C THR A 62 17.23 3.44 -11.55
#